data_AF-F6INK6-F1
#
_entry.id   AF-F6INK6-F1
#
_cell.length_a   1.000
_cell.length_b   1.000
_cell.length_c   1.000
_cell.angle_alpha   90.00
_cell.angle_beta   90.00
_cell.angle_gamma   90.00
#
_symmetry.space_group_name_H-M   'P 1'
#
loop_
_entity.id
_entity.type
_entity.pdbx_description
1 polymer ?
#
loop_
_entity_poly.entity_id
_entity_poly.type
_entity_poly.pdbx_seq_one_letter_code
_entity_poly.pdbx_strand_id
1 'polypeptide(L)'
;MTRVFISKDMASLALGADAVAQAFAEAGCEVVRTGSHGLFAIEPLVEVETDEGRVAYGPVGPDDVAAVLDGSHGTRIGAIGDHPFFARQQRFTFARCGVTDPLSLADYAAHGGWKGLEAAIGLSSQDVVDAVKASGLRGRGGAGFPTGIKWQTVLDTPADEKFIVCNADEGDSGTFADRMLMEGDPYCLIEGMAIAGHAVGAGHGYIYIRSEYPFAIEAMREAIARSAGKIAPFTLEVRVGAGAYVCGEETALLDSIEGKRGQVRAKPPLPAIEGLWGKPTVINNVLSLAAVSFILAEGAQAYADVGFGRSRGTMPIQIAGNVRNGGLYEVGFGVTLGELVNEIGGGTASGRPVRAVQVGGPLGAYFPPSMFHLPFDYEAFTQAGGLIGHAGITVFDDSVDMAHMARFAMEFCAVESCGKCTPCRIGSTRGVELIDRIVAKAPRAAGVLETMPQIRNASRSARTHDQEVELLRDLCDTMKHGSLCALGGFTPYPVLSALDHFPEDFGGGNALPEAAE
;
A
#
# COMPACT_ATOMS: atom_id res chain seq x y z
N MET A 1 -15.42 -13.77 -34.38
CA MET A 1 -15.36 -14.43 -33.06
C MET A 1 -15.44 -13.31 -32.05
N THR A 2 -16.38 -13.37 -31.11
CA THR A 2 -16.58 -12.31 -30.13
C THR A 2 -15.44 -12.34 -29.13
N ARG A 3 -14.75 -11.21 -28.94
CA ARG A 3 -13.69 -11.07 -27.94
C ARG A 3 -14.29 -10.61 -26.62
N VAL A 4 -13.87 -11.24 -25.54
CA VAL A 4 -14.29 -10.90 -24.18
C VAL A 4 -13.06 -10.73 -23.29
N PHE A 5 -13.10 -9.76 -22.37
CA PHE A 5 -12.02 -9.43 -21.46
C PHE A 5 -12.46 -9.76 -20.05
N ILE A 6 -11.70 -10.62 -19.38
CA ILE A 6 -12.03 -11.15 -18.06
C ILE A 6 -10.76 -11.15 -17.23
N SER A 7 -10.82 -10.48 -16.08
CA SER A 7 -9.65 -10.30 -15.24
C SER A 7 -9.04 -11.62 -14.75
N LYS A 8 -7.71 -11.65 -14.61
CA LYS A 8 -6.94 -12.67 -13.89
C LYS A 8 -6.22 -12.10 -12.66
N ASP A 9 -6.60 -10.90 -12.21
CA ASP A 9 -6.16 -10.37 -10.91
C ASP A 9 -6.61 -11.32 -9.79
N MET A 10 -5.78 -11.49 -8.75
CA MET A 10 -6.06 -12.39 -7.64
C MET A 10 -7.45 -12.14 -7.01
N ALA A 11 -7.89 -10.88 -6.88
CA ALA A 11 -9.21 -10.57 -6.32
C ALA A 11 -10.35 -11.09 -7.24
N SER A 12 -10.21 -10.93 -8.55
CA SER A 12 -11.18 -11.47 -9.52
C SER A 12 -11.18 -12.99 -9.53
N LEU A 13 -10.00 -13.62 -9.45
CA LEU A 13 -9.88 -15.07 -9.34
C LEU A 13 -10.56 -15.60 -8.08
N ALA A 14 -10.37 -14.95 -6.93
CA ALA A 14 -11.02 -15.29 -5.67
C ALA A 14 -12.56 -15.18 -5.75
N LEU A 15 -13.08 -14.34 -6.66
CA LEU A 15 -14.51 -14.16 -6.93
C LEU A 15 -15.02 -15.05 -8.08
N GLY A 16 -14.22 -15.99 -8.58
CA GLY A 16 -14.64 -16.99 -9.56
C GLY A 16 -14.41 -16.64 -11.03
N ALA A 17 -13.56 -15.65 -11.33
CA ALA A 17 -13.30 -15.21 -12.70
C ALA A 17 -12.78 -16.32 -13.65
N ASP A 18 -12.09 -17.34 -13.15
CA ASP A 18 -11.66 -18.48 -13.98
C ASP A 18 -12.83 -19.33 -14.47
N ALA A 19 -13.84 -19.56 -13.63
CA ALA A 19 -15.05 -20.30 -14.03
C ALA A 19 -15.84 -19.51 -15.10
N VAL A 20 -15.93 -18.18 -14.93
CA VAL A 20 -16.54 -17.29 -15.92
C VAL A 20 -15.76 -17.34 -17.24
N ALA A 21 -14.43 -17.18 -17.19
CA ALA A 21 -13.56 -17.25 -18.36
C ALA A 21 -13.69 -18.58 -19.11
N GLN A 22 -13.76 -19.70 -18.38
CA GLN A 22 -13.97 -21.01 -18.98
C GLN A 22 -15.34 -21.10 -19.68
N ALA A 23 -16.42 -20.62 -19.05
CA ALA A 23 -17.76 -20.65 -19.63
C ALA A 23 -17.86 -19.85 -20.95
N PHE A 24 -17.22 -18.67 -21.03
CA PHE A 24 -17.14 -17.91 -22.27
C PHE A 24 -16.31 -18.60 -23.36
N ALA A 25 -15.20 -19.24 -22.99
CA ALA A 25 -14.39 -20.00 -23.93
C ALA A 25 -15.16 -21.20 -24.51
N GLU A 26 -15.91 -21.92 -23.67
CA GLU A 26 -16.78 -23.03 -24.08
C GLU A 26 -17.93 -22.58 -25.00
N ALA A 27 -18.40 -21.34 -24.84
CA ALA A 27 -19.37 -20.70 -25.74
C ALA A 27 -18.75 -20.19 -27.07
N GLY A 28 -17.45 -20.39 -27.28
CA GLY A 28 -16.76 -20.03 -28.53
C GLY A 28 -16.26 -18.57 -28.60
N CYS A 29 -16.15 -17.88 -27.46
CA CYS A 29 -15.54 -16.55 -27.39
C CYS A 29 -14.01 -16.62 -27.34
N GLU A 30 -13.35 -15.59 -27.84
CA GLU A 30 -11.92 -15.37 -27.61
C GLU A 30 -11.76 -14.63 -26.28
N VAL A 31 -11.21 -15.32 -25.28
CA VAL A 31 -11.08 -14.78 -23.92
C VAL A 31 -9.70 -14.16 -23.72
N VAL A 32 -9.64 -12.85 -23.54
CA VAL A 32 -8.44 -12.11 -23.16
C VAL A 32 -8.40 -11.98 -21.64
N ARG A 33 -7.31 -12.42 -21.01
CA ARG A 33 -7.14 -12.37 -19.55
C ARG A 33 -6.41 -11.09 -19.13
N THR A 34 -7.16 -10.09 -18.70
CA THR A 34 -6.65 -8.74 -18.34
C THR A 34 -6.27 -8.63 -16.85
N GLY A 35 -5.69 -7.49 -16.44
CA GLY A 35 -5.69 -7.09 -15.02
C GLY A 35 -7.09 -6.70 -14.53
N SER A 36 -7.26 -6.27 -13.28
CA SER A 36 -8.54 -5.71 -12.81
C SER A 36 -8.59 -4.20 -13.02
N HIS A 37 -9.78 -3.66 -13.29
CA HIS A 37 -10.03 -2.21 -13.27
C HIS A 37 -9.99 -1.66 -11.84
N GLY A 38 -10.15 -2.49 -10.80
CA GLY A 38 -10.00 -2.08 -9.41
C GLY A 38 -11.29 -1.62 -8.72
N LEU A 39 -12.47 -2.09 -9.13
CA LEU A 39 -13.69 -2.01 -8.31
C LEU A 39 -14.15 -3.44 -8.01
N PHE A 40 -13.82 -3.94 -6.82
CA PHE A 40 -14.04 -5.35 -6.51
C PHE A 40 -15.52 -5.70 -6.29
N ALA A 41 -16.37 -4.70 -6.03
CA ALA A 41 -17.81 -4.88 -5.87
C ALA A 41 -18.53 -5.37 -7.15
N ILE A 42 -17.90 -5.22 -8.33
CA ILE A 42 -18.46 -5.65 -9.62
C ILE A 42 -17.68 -6.80 -10.26
N GLU A 43 -16.71 -7.38 -9.54
CA GLU A 43 -15.96 -8.54 -10.00
C GLU A 43 -16.74 -9.85 -9.73
N PRO A 44 -16.69 -10.87 -10.61
CA PRO A 44 -16.01 -10.89 -11.90
C PRO A 44 -16.64 -9.94 -12.93
N LEU A 45 -15.82 -9.03 -13.45
CA LEU A 45 -16.20 -8.08 -14.49
C LEU A 45 -15.92 -8.70 -15.85
N VAL A 46 -16.90 -8.67 -16.74
CA VAL A 46 -16.76 -9.10 -18.14
C VAL A 46 -16.96 -7.90 -19.05
N GLU A 47 -15.99 -7.65 -19.93
CA GLU A 47 -16.16 -6.70 -21.03
C GLU A 47 -16.28 -7.44 -22.35
N VAL A 48 -17.27 -7.10 -23.16
CA VAL A 48 -17.47 -7.67 -24.50
C VAL A 48 -17.06 -6.63 -25.55
N GLU A 49 -16.23 -7.04 -26.51
CA GLU A 49 -15.88 -6.19 -27.66
C GLU A 49 -17.08 -6.08 -28.61
N THR A 50 -17.51 -4.86 -28.87
CA THR A 50 -18.63 -4.53 -29.78
C THR A 50 -18.22 -3.42 -30.75
N ASP A 51 -19.07 -3.11 -31.73
CA ASP A 51 -18.85 -2.00 -32.67
C ASP A 51 -18.84 -0.63 -31.97
N GLU A 52 -19.42 -0.52 -30.77
CA GLU A 52 -19.44 0.69 -29.94
C GLU A 52 -18.25 0.77 -28.98
N GLY A 53 -17.35 -0.23 -29.00
CA GLY A 53 -16.27 -0.40 -28.04
C GLY A 53 -16.55 -1.52 -27.03
N ARG A 54 -15.81 -1.51 -25.91
CA ARG A 54 -15.99 -2.50 -24.84
C ARG A 54 -17.21 -2.17 -23.98
N VAL A 55 -18.12 -3.12 -23.86
CA VAL A 55 -19.30 -3.02 -22.99
C VAL A 55 -19.12 -3.92 -21.78
N ALA A 56 -19.19 -3.33 -20.59
CA ALA A 56 -18.94 -3.99 -19.31
C ALA A 56 -20.23 -4.51 -18.65
N TYR A 57 -20.09 -5.64 -17.94
CA TYR A 57 -21.11 -6.32 -17.15
C TYR A 57 -20.48 -6.83 -15.85
N GLY A 58 -21.10 -6.57 -14.70
CA GLY A 58 -20.52 -7.00 -13.42
C GLY A 58 -21.44 -6.81 -12.22
N PRO A 59 -21.47 -7.75 -11.26
CA PRO A 59 -20.79 -9.04 -11.29
C PRO A 59 -21.47 -10.02 -12.28
N VAL A 60 -20.70 -10.94 -12.84
CA VAL A 60 -21.14 -11.97 -13.79
C VAL A 60 -20.79 -13.36 -13.26
N GLY A 61 -21.76 -14.29 -13.30
CA GLY A 61 -21.56 -15.70 -13.01
C GLY A 61 -21.34 -16.55 -14.28
N PRO A 62 -20.90 -17.82 -14.13
CA PRO A 62 -20.67 -18.72 -15.27
C PRO A 62 -21.95 -19.06 -16.05
N ASP A 63 -23.13 -18.96 -15.43
CA ASP A 63 -24.42 -19.25 -16.08
C ASP A 63 -24.98 -18.06 -16.89
N ASP A 64 -24.34 -16.89 -16.79
CA ASP A 64 -24.84 -15.63 -17.37
C ASP A 64 -24.35 -15.37 -18.80
N VAL A 65 -23.53 -16.26 -19.37
CA VAL A 65 -22.84 -16.08 -20.67
C VAL A 65 -23.80 -15.67 -21.77
N ALA A 66 -24.94 -16.35 -21.92
CA ALA A 66 -25.90 -16.05 -22.97
C ALA A 66 -26.48 -14.63 -22.84
N ALA A 67 -26.86 -14.24 -21.61
CA ALA A 67 -27.42 -12.92 -21.31
C ALA A 67 -26.40 -11.79 -21.46
N VAL A 68 -25.11 -12.06 -21.20
CA VAL A 68 -24.03 -11.09 -21.43
C VAL A 68 -23.77 -10.91 -22.93
N LEU A 69 -23.75 -12.01 -23.70
CA LEU A 69 -23.47 -11.96 -25.14
C LEU A 69 -24.60 -11.32 -25.95
N ASP A 70 -25.86 -11.49 -25.54
CA ASP A 70 -27.01 -10.83 -26.18
C ASP A 70 -27.34 -9.43 -25.59
N GLY A 71 -26.64 -9.04 -24.52
CA GLY A 71 -26.77 -7.74 -23.87
C GLY A 71 -27.99 -7.57 -22.97
N SER A 72 -28.74 -8.65 -22.68
CA SER A 72 -29.91 -8.64 -21.80
C SER A 72 -29.58 -8.74 -20.30
N HIS A 73 -28.31 -8.96 -19.94
CA HIS A 73 -27.88 -9.11 -18.56
C HIS A 73 -28.21 -7.88 -17.70
N GLY A 74 -28.82 -8.10 -16.53
CA GLY A 74 -29.34 -7.03 -15.66
C GLY A 74 -28.28 -6.11 -15.05
N THR A 75 -27.00 -6.52 -15.08
CA THR A 75 -25.86 -5.72 -14.58
C THR A 75 -25.06 -5.04 -15.70
N ARG A 76 -25.67 -4.80 -16.86
CA ARG A 76 -25.05 -4.04 -17.95
C ARG A 76 -24.66 -2.63 -17.49
N ILE A 77 -23.37 -2.32 -17.56
CA ILE A 77 -22.80 -1.03 -17.14
C ILE A 77 -22.69 -0.08 -18.34
N GLY A 78 -22.35 -0.60 -19.53
CA GLY A 78 -21.97 0.22 -20.68
C GLY A 78 -20.44 0.34 -20.79
N ALA A 79 -19.92 1.47 -21.28
CA ALA A 79 -18.49 1.70 -21.27
C ALA A 79 -17.99 1.80 -19.83
N ILE A 80 -16.95 1.03 -19.48
CA ILE A 80 -16.47 0.97 -18.09
C ILE A 80 -16.01 2.35 -17.59
N GLY A 81 -15.45 3.18 -18.47
CA GLY A 81 -15.02 4.54 -18.15
C GLY A 81 -16.15 5.49 -17.74
N ASP A 82 -17.40 5.20 -18.12
CA ASP A 82 -18.57 6.02 -17.76
C ASP A 82 -19.11 5.69 -16.37
N HIS A 83 -18.68 4.56 -15.78
CA HIS A 83 -19.08 4.20 -14.43
C HIS A 83 -18.56 5.27 -13.44
N PRO A 84 -19.40 5.78 -12.52
CA PRO A 84 -19.04 6.92 -11.66
C PRO A 84 -17.78 6.74 -10.80
N PHE A 85 -17.44 5.50 -10.45
CA PHE A 85 -16.23 5.15 -9.73
C PHE A 85 -14.95 5.33 -10.57
N PHE A 86 -15.01 5.19 -11.90
CA PHE A 86 -13.86 5.31 -12.79
C PHE A 86 -13.80 6.69 -13.46
N ALA A 87 -14.95 7.26 -13.84
CA ALA A 87 -15.04 8.52 -14.59
C ALA A 87 -14.34 9.72 -13.92
N ARG A 88 -14.23 9.70 -12.58
CA ARG A 88 -13.61 10.77 -11.78
C ARG A 88 -12.16 10.49 -11.37
N GLN A 89 -11.57 9.37 -11.79
CA GLN A 89 -10.17 9.04 -11.50
C GLN A 89 -9.21 9.79 -12.42
N GLN A 90 -8.00 10.02 -11.92
CA GLN A 90 -6.86 10.54 -12.68
C GLN A 90 -5.78 9.46 -12.68
N ARG A 91 -5.88 8.51 -13.62
CA ARG A 91 -5.00 7.34 -13.67
C ARG A 91 -3.71 7.64 -14.40
N PHE A 92 -2.63 7.93 -13.67
CA PHE A 92 -1.30 8.06 -14.24
C PHE A 92 -0.57 6.72 -14.22
N THR A 93 -0.61 6.04 -13.07
CA THR A 93 0.12 4.78 -12.86
C THR A 93 -0.72 3.58 -13.26
N PHE A 94 -2.04 3.61 -13.03
CA PHE A 94 -2.96 2.51 -13.31
C PHE A 94 -3.69 2.63 -14.65
N ALA A 95 -3.20 3.46 -15.59
CA ALA A 95 -3.86 3.75 -16.85
C ALA A 95 -4.18 2.51 -17.71
N ARG A 96 -3.38 1.44 -17.59
CA ARG A 96 -3.51 0.20 -18.38
C ARG A 96 -4.09 -0.98 -17.59
N CYS A 97 -4.14 -0.90 -16.26
CA CYS A 97 -4.72 -1.95 -15.43
C CYS A 97 -6.21 -2.13 -15.77
N GLY A 98 -6.61 -3.37 -16.10
CA GLY A 98 -7.96 -3.69 -16.58
C GLY A 98 -8.12 -3.63 -18.11
N VAL A 99 -7.20 -2.96 -18.82
CA VAL A 99 -7.33 -2.70 -20.27
C VAL A 99 -6.56 -3.72 -21.11
N THR A 100 -5.31 -4.01 -20.73
CA THR A 100 -4.36 -4.81 -21.50
C THR A 100 -4.26 -6.25 -21.00
N ASP A 101 -3.82 -7.19 -21.85
CA ASP A 101 -3.23 -8.44 -21.34
C ASP A 101 -1.89 -8.10 -20.65
N PRO A 102 -1.74 -8.35 -19.33
CA PRO A 102 -0.55 -7.97 -18.56
C PRO A 102 0.77 -8.55 -19.09
N LEU A 103 0.72 -9.65 -19.87
CA LEU A 103 1.91 -10.33 -20.41
C LEU A 103 2.09 -10.15 -21.92
N SER A 104 1.33 -9.21 -22.53
CA SER A 104 1.49 -8.82 -23.93
C SER A 104 2.37 -7.56 -24.05
N LEU A 105 3.59 -7.75 -24.54
CA LEU A 105 4.49 -6.63 -24.89
C LEU A 105 3.88 -5.70 -25.95
N ALA A 106 3.08 -6.27 -26.86
CA ALA A 106 2.42 -5.53 -27.93
C ALA A 106 1.30 -4.64 -27.37
N ASP A 107 0.49 -5.15 -26.44
CA ASP A 107 -0.55 -4.37 -25.78
C ASP A 107 0.08 -3.23 -24.99
N TYR A 108 1.11 -3.53 -24.20
CA TYR A 108 1.81 -2.51 -23.40
C TYR A 108 2.34 -1.37 -24.29
N ALA A 109 3.03 -1.70 -25.39
CA ALA A 109 3.53 -0.71 -26.36
C ALA A 109 2.40 0.08 -27.05
N ALA A 110 1.31 -0.59 -27.44
CA ALA A 110 0.16 0.05 -28.10
C ALA A 110 -0.53 1.09 -27.19
N HIS A 111 -0.42 0.93 -25.86
CA HIS A 111 -1.00 1.84 -24.87
C HIS A 111 0.06 2.76 -24.23
N GLY A 112 1.09 3.11 -24.99
CA GLY A 112 2.09 4.12 -24.62
C GLY A 112 3.23 3.62 -23.73
N GLY A 113 3.31 2.31 -23.46
CA GLY A 113 4.45 1.72 -22.79
C GLY A 113 5.75 1.87 -23.57
N TRP A 114 6.88 1.81 -22.85
CA TRP A 114 8.25 2.01 -23.32
C TRP A 114 8.63 3.45 -23.69
N LYS A 115 7.66 4.36 -23.87
CA LYS A 115 7.93 5.77 -24.21
C LYS A 115 8.82 6.46 -23.18
N GLY A 116 8.60 6.20 -21.89
CA GLY A 116 9.38 6.79 -20.80
C GLY A 116 10.82 6.28 -20.81
N LEU A 117 11.01 4.99 -21.06
CA LEU A 117 12.35 4.39 -21.20
C LEU A 117 13.07 4.89 -22.46
N GLU A 118 12.38 4.98 -23.60
CA GLU A 118 12.93 5.54 -24.83
C GLU A 118 13.39 6.99 -24.64
N ALA A 119 12.59 7.80 -23.96
CA ALA A 119 12.95 9.16 -23.58
C ALA A 119 14.17 9.19 -22.65
N ALA A 120 14.19 8.34 -21.61
CA ALA A 120 15.28 8.29 -20.64
C ALA A 120 16.63 7.91 -21.28
N ILE A 121 16.65 6.94 -22.20
CA ILE A 121 17.86 6.52 -22.91
C ILE A 121 18.47 7.68 -23.74
N GLY A 122 17.63 8.59 -24.24
CA GLY A 122 18.08 9.81 -24.94
C GLY A 122 18.65 10.90 -24.03
N LEU A 123 18.53 10.76 -22.71
CA LEU A 123 18.96 11.74 -21.70
C LEU A 123 20.21 11.27 -20.95
N SER A 124 20.98 12.22 -20.42
CA SER A 124 22.04 11.89 -19.49
C SER A 124 21.47 11.40 -18.15
N SER A 125 22.24 10.64 -17.38
CA SER A 125 21.85 10.19 -16.04
C SER A 125 21.40 11.37 -15.14
N GLN A 126 22.12 12.50 -15.22
CA GLN A 126 21.79 13.70 -14.45
C GLN A 126 20.46 14.32 -14.90
N ASP A 127 20.19 14.41 -16.21
CA ASP A 127 18.93 14.97 -16.73
C ASP A 127 17.72 14.13 -16.31
N VAL A 128 17.84 12.80 -16.26
CA VAL A 128 16.77 11.92 -15.75
C VAL A 128 16.52 12.17 -14.26
N VAL A 129 17.59 12.27 -13.45
CA VAL A 129 17.46 12.58 -12.02
C VAL A 129 16.81 13.96 -11.81
N ASP A 130 17.16 14.95 -12.63
CA ASP A 130 16.60 16.30 -12.54
C ASP A 130 15.14 16.35 -12.99
N ALA A 131 14.74 15.58 -14.00
CA ALA A 131 13.33 15.41 -14.36
C ALA A 131 12.51 14.82 -13.19
N VAL A 132 13.03 13.78 -12.52
CA VAL A 132 12.38 13.18 -11.34
C VAL A 132 12.31 14.18 -10.18
N LYS A 133 13.35 14.99 -9.93
CA LYS A 133 13.28 16.06 -8.92
C LYS A 133 12.24 17.12 -9.27
N ALA A 134 12.22 17.58 -10.53
CA ALA A 134 11.31 18.60 -11.02
C ALA A 134 9.83 18.16 -10.92
N SER A 135 9.55 16.86 -11.06
CA SER A 135 8.20 16.31 -10.88
C SER A 135 7.65 16.46 -9.46
N GLY A 136 8.54 16.61 -8.46
CA GLY A 136 8.15 16.59 -7.06
C GLY A 136 7.73 15.20 -6.54
N LEU A 137 8.05 14.12 -7.26
CA LEU A 137 7.78 12.75 -6.83
C LEU A 137 8.37 12.47 -5.43
N ARG A 138 7.52 11.99 -4.54
CA ARG A 138 7.85 11.53 -3.19
C ARG A 138 7.64 10.02 -3.10
N GLY A 139 8.41 9.36 -2.23
CA GLY A 139 8.31 7.92 -2.00
C GLY A 139 6.91 7.51 -1.54
N ARG A 140 6.29 6.60 -2.30
CA ARG A 140 4.92 6.09 -2.11
C ARG A 140 4.80 4.94 -1.10
N GLY A 141 5.91 4.49 -0.53
CA GLY A 141 5.94 3.48 0.56
C GLY A 141 5.73 4.07 1.96
N GLY A 142 5.26 5.32 2.08
CA GLY A 142 4.84 5.92 3.35
C GLY A 142 5.65 7.10 3.87
N ALA A 143 6.98 7.03 3.91
CA ALA A 143 7.81 8.11 4.47
C ALA A 143 7.81 9.40 3.64
N GLY A 144 7.34 9.38 2.39
CA GLY A 144 7.22 10.57 1.56
C GLY A 144 8.56 11.27 1.27
N PHE A 145 9.69 10.56 1.29
CA PHE A 145 11.00 11.15 1.00
C PHE A 145 11.12 11.49 -0.51
N PRO A 146 11.69 12.65 -0.90
CA PRO A 146 11.82 13.03 -2.31
C PRO A 146 12.65 12.03 -3.12
N THR A 147 12.06 11.41 -4.15
CA THR A 147 12.70 10.33 -4.91
C THR A 147 13.93 10.81 -5.66
N GLY A 148 13.87 11.98 -6.30
CA GLY A 148 15.00 12.55 -7.03
C GLY A 148 16.21 12.90 -6.15
N ILE A 149 16.00 13.23 -4.87
CA ILE A 149 17.11 13.44 -3.92
C ILE A 149 17.78 12.10 -3.59
N LYS A 150 16.99 11.05 -3.34
CA LYS A 150 17.51 9.69 -3.10
C LYS A 150 18.35 9.22 -4.29
N TRP A 151 17.87 9.44 -5.51
CA TRP A 151 18.58 9.06 -6.73
C TRP A 151 19.86 9.86 -6.93
N GLN A 152 19.84 11.17 -6.65
CA GLN A 152 21.04 12.00 -6.70
C GLN A 152 22.14 11.46 -5.76
N THR A 153 21.78 11.06 -4.53
CA THR A 153 22.77 10.49 -3.59
C THR A 153 23.43 9.23 -4.16
N VAL A 154 22.65 8.34 -4.80
CA VAL A 154 23.20 7.12 -5.42
C VAL A 154 24.03 7.46 -6.66
N LEU A 155 23.58 8.40 -7.48
CA LEU A 155 24.31 8.87 -8.67
C LEU A 155 25.69 9.43 -8.27
N ASP A 156 25.73 10.32 -7.27
CA ASP A 156 26.94 11.00 -6.80
C ASP A 156 27.92 10.06 -6.09
N THR A 157 27.44 8.95 -5.52
CA THR A 157 28.30 8.02 -4.77
C THR A 157 29.16 7.20 -5.73
N PRO A 158 30.51 7.30 -5.68
CA PRO A 158 31.40 6.52 -6.54
C PRO A 158 31.37 5.04 -6.16
N ALA A 159 31.12 4.18 -7.14
CA ALA A 159 31.21 2.73 -6.99
C ALA A 159 31.46 2.07 -8.35
N ASP A 160 32.07 0.89 -8.30
CA ASP A 160 32.22 -0.06 -9.41
C ASP A 160 30.89 -0.71 -9.80
N GLU A 161 29.97 -0.86 -8.85
CA GLU A 161 28.65 -1.45 -9.04
C GLU A 161 27.60 -0.74 -8.18
N LYS A 162 26.39 -0.63 -8.71
CA LYS A 162 25.21 -0.03 -8.06
C LYS A 162 23.99 -0.89 -8.34
N PHE A 163 23.00 -0.82 -7.44
CA PHE A 163 21.79 -1.64 -7.53
C PHE A 163 20.50 -0.82 -7.47
N ILE A 164 19.47 -1.35 -8.13
CA ILE A 164 18.08 -0.93 -7.95
C ILE A 164 17.34 -2.00 -7.15
N VAL A 165 16.64 -1.62 -6.08
CA VAL A 165 15.80 -2.52 -5.32
C VAL A 165 14.39 -1.95 -5.28
N CYS A 166 13.45 -2.72 -5.84
CA CYS A 166 12.03 -2.48 -5.68
C CYS A 166 11.55 -3.21 -4.41
N ASN A 167 10.99 -2.43 -3.49
CA ASN A 167 10.30 -2.93 -2.32
C ASN A 167 8.82 -3.16 -2.65
N ALA A 168 8.47 -4.43 -2.83
CA ALA A 168 7.12 -4.91 -3.10
C ALA A 168 6.64 -5.87 -1.98
N ASP A 169 7.05 -5.59 -0.74
CA ASP A 169 6.67 -6.40 0.42
C ASP A 169 5.23 -6.10 0.87
N GLU A 170 4.68 -4.92 0.55
CA GLU A 170 3.28 -4.46 0.77
C GLU A 170 2.56 -5.19 1.93
N GLY A 171 3.19 -5.17 3.11
CA GLY A 171 2.74 -5.95 4.27
C GLY A 171 1.61 -5.27 5.06
N ASP A 172 1.26 -4.04 4.70
CA ASP A 172 0.21 -3.28 5.37
C ASP A 172 -1.17 -3.89 5.04
N SER A 173 -2.05 -3.97 6.05
CA SER A 173 -3.45 -4.31 5.81
C SER A 173 -4.15 -3.18 5.05
N GLY A 174 -5.06 -3.55 4.15
CA GLY A 174 -5.82 -2.58 3.36
C GLY A 174 -5.05 -1.99 2.19
N THR A 175 -3.84 -2.49 1.91
CA THR A 175 -3.05 -2.12 0.74
C THR A 175 -2.97 -3.27 -0.26
N PHE A 176 -3.09 -2.94 -1.54
CA PHE A 176 -3.04 -3.91 -2.64
C PHE A 176 -2.70 -3.26 -3.99
N ALA A 177 -2.22 -2.02 -3.99
CA ALA A 177 -1.89 -1.30 -5.21
C ALA A 177 -0.61 -1.88 -5.85
N ASP A 178 0.40 -2.19 -5.04
CA ASP A 178 1.62 -2.83 -5.54
C ASP A 178 1.27 -4.19 -6.18
N ARG A 179 0.44 -4.99 -5.50
CA ARG A 179 -0.08 -6.26 -6.02
C ARG A 179 -0.77 -6.08 -7.38
N MET A 180 -1.76 -5.20 -7.43
CA MET A 180 -2.56 -4.97 -8.64
C MET A 180 -1.69 -4.51 -9.81
N LEU A 181 -0.69 -3.66 -9.57
CA LEU A 181 0.21 -3.21 -10.63
C LEU A 181 1.12 -4.35 -11.13
N MET A 182 1.69 -5.15 -10.23
CA MET A 182 2.54 -6.29 -10.61
C MET A 182 1.76 -7.39 -11.35
N GLU A 183 0.48 -7.59 -11.03
CA GLU A 183 -0.38 -8.56 -11.72
C GLU A 183 -0.97 -8.01 -13.02
N GLY A 184 -1.34 -6.72 -13.04
CA GLY A 184 -2.13 -6.09 -14.09
C GLY A 184 -1.34 -5.27 -15.12
N ASP A 185 -0.18 -4.72 -14.76
CA ASP A 185 0.69 -3.93 -15.64
C ASP A 185 2.19 -4.08 -15.23
N PRO A 186 2.74 -5.30 -15.23
CA PRO A 186 4.09 -5.59 -14.74
C PRO A 186 5.18 -4.83 -15.51
N TYR A 187 4.94 -4.55 -16.79
CA TYR A 187 5.90 -3.83 -17.63
C TYR A 187 6.07 -2.37 -17.22
N CYS A 188 5.07 -1.72 -16.60
CA CYS A 188 5.21 -0.38 -16.04
C CYS A 188 6.24 -0.32 -14.90
N LEU A 189 6.24 -1.33 -14.02
CA LEU A 189 7.26 -1.45 -12.98
C LEU A 189 8.65 -1.73 -13.58
N ILE A 190 8.73 -2.68 -14.54
CA ILE A 190 9.99 -3.03 -15.20
C ILE A 190 10.59 -1.81 -15.92
N GLU A 191 9.76 -1.05 -16.63
CA GLU A 191 10.17 0.18 -17.31
C GLU A 191 10.70 1.21 -16.31
N GLY A 192 9.96 1.46 -15.23
CA GLY A 192 10.38 2.37 -14.15
C GLY A 192 11.72 1.98 -13.52
N MET A 193 11.96 0.68 -13.31
CA MET A 193 13.24 0.17 -12.79
C MET A 193 14.38 0.30 -13.79
N ALA A 194 14.13 0.08 -15.08
CA ALA A 194 15.14 0.28 -16.12
C ALA A 194 15.53 1.77 -16.25
N ILE A 195 14.56 2.68 -16.16
CA ILE A 195 14.82 4.13 -16.11
C ILE A 195 15.66 4.47 -14.88
N ALA A 196 15.32 3.94 -13.70
CA ALA A 196 16.09 4.14 -12.48
C ALA A 196 17.52 3.61 -12.62
N GLY A 197 17.70 2.43 -13.24
CA GLY A 197 18.99 1.84 -13.54
C GLY A 197 19.87 2.75 -14.39
N HIS A 198 19.31 3.29 -15.48
CA HIS A 198 19.97 4.28 -16.34
C HIS A 198 20.30 5.57 -15.59
N ALA A 199 19.38 6.07 -14.76
CA ALA A 199 19.52 7.32 -14.03
C ALA A 199 20.68 7.32 -13.03
N VAL A 200 21.03 6.17 -12.44
CA VAL A 200 22.08 6.08 -11.42
C VAL A 200 23.30 5.27 -11.84
N GLY A 201 23.25 4.61 -13.00
CA GLY A 201 24.31 3.74 -13.51
C GLY A 201 24.32 2.35 -12.86
N ALA A 202 23.15 1.80 -12.51
CA ALA A 202 23.01 0.45 -11.99
C ALA A 202 22.74 -0.56 -13.12
N GLY A 203 23.49 -1.67 -13.14
CA GLY A 203 23.36 -2.72 -14.16
C GLY A 203 22.37 -3.84 -13.79
N HIS A 204 21.97 -3.93 -12.53
CA HIS A 204 21.11 -4.99 -12.04
C HIS A 204 20.12 -4.49 -10.99
N GLY A 205 18.94 -5.10 -10.94
CA GLY A 205 17.93 -4.80 -9.93
C GLY A 205 17.17 -6.00 -9.41
N TYR A 206 16.67 -5.85 -8.19
CA TYR A 206 15.90 -6.85 -7.47
C TYR A 206 14.48 -6.36 -7.20
N ILE A 207 13.51 -7.23 -7.38
CA ILE A 207 12.13 -7.00 -6.95
C ILE A 207 11.86 -7.93 -5.77
N TYR A 208 11.81 -7.37 -4.56
CA TYR A 208 11.52 -8.13 -3.36
C TYR A 208 10.00 -8.19 -3.17
N ILE A 209 9.41 -9.34 -3.48
CA ILE A 209 7.96 -9.56 -3.43
C ILE A 209 7.65 -10.46 -2.23
N ARG A 210 6.69 -10.07 -1.40
CA ARG A 210 6.21 -10.90 -0.27
C ARG A 210 5.73 -12.29 -0.73
N SER A 211 5.90 -13.29 0.13
CA SER A 211 5.51 -14.67 -0.16
C SER A 211 4.01 -14.85 -0.42
N GLU A 212 3.18 -13.95 0.10
CA GLU A 212 1.72 -14.01 0.07
C GLU A 212 1.15 -13.52 -1.25
N TYR A 213 1.98 -13.04 -2.19
CA TYR A 213 1.59 -12.64 -3.55
C TYR A 213 2.12 -13.61 -4.61
N PRO A 214 1.67 -14.88 -4.63
CA PRO A 214 2.15 -15.87 -5.61
C PRO A 214 1.84 -15.46 -7.05
N PHE A 215 0.66 -14.88 -7.30
CA PHE A 215 0.26 -14.42 -8.65
C PHE A 215 1.16 -13.30 -9.16
N ALA A 216 1.49 -12.31 -8.32
CA ALA A 216 2.45 -11.26 -8.67
C ALA A 216 3.86 -11.81 -8.92
N ILE A 217 4.31 -12.78 -8.12
CA ILE A 217 5.62 -13.44 -8.31
C ILE A 217 5.69 -14.12 -9.69
N GLU A 218 4.65 -14.87 -10.05
CA GLU A 218 4.56 -15.56 -11.35
C GLU A 218 4.50 -14.56 -12.50
N ALA A 219 3.61 -13.57 -12.42
CA ALA A 219 3.45 -12.53 -13.44
C ALA A 219 4.77 -11.75 -13.67
N MET A 220 5.44 -11.34 -12.60
CA MET A 220 6.68 -10.57 -12.70
C MET A 220 7.84 -11.40 -13.27
N ARG A 221 7.98 -12.68 -12.88
CA ARG A 221 9.02 -13.56 -13.45
C ARG A 221 8.86 -13.73 -14.95
N GLU A 222 7.63 -13.98 -15.39
CA GLU A 222 7.32 -14.14 -16.82
C GLU A 222 7.50 -12.82 -17.58
N ALA A 223 7.04 -11.70 -17.02
CA ALA A 223 7.21 -10.37 -17.62
C ALA A 223 8.70 -10.03 -17.80
N ILE A 224 9.53 -10.24 -16.76
CA ILE A 224 10.99 -10.03 -16.82
C ILE A 224 11.62 -10.87 -17.92
N ALA A 225 11.27 -12.16 -18.02
CA ALA A 225 11.82 -13.05 -19.04
C ALA A 225 11.47 -12.55 -20.46
N ARG A 226 10.23 -12.10 -20.68
CA ARG A 226 9.76 -11.58 -21.98
C ARG A 226 10.40 -10.24 -22.34
N SER A 227 10.63 -9.36 -21.36
CA SER A 227 11.18 -8.03 -21.61
C SER A 227 12.71 -7.95 -21.50
N ALA A 228 13.42 -9.04 -21.20
CA ALA A 228 14.87 -9.03 -20.97
C ALA A 228 15.65 -8.35 -22.12
N GLY A 229 15.30 -8.63 -23.37
CA GLY A 229 15.92 -7.99 -24.53
C GLY A 229 15.56 -6.51 -24.72
N LYS A 230 14.47 -6.03 -24.11
CA LYS A 230 14.04 -4.63 -24.17
C LYS A 230 14.75 -3.74 -23.16
N ILE A 231 15.07 -4.28 -21.98
CA ILE A 231 15.73 -3.53 -20.90
C ILE A 231 17.25 -3.71 -20.87
N ALA A 232 17.82 -4.60 -21.70
CA ALA A 232 19.26 -4.81 -21.76
C ALA A 232 20.04 -3.51 -22.02
N PRO A 233 21.23 -3.32 -21.40
CA PRO A 233 21.98 -4.28 -20.60
C PRO A 233 21.52 -4.40 -19.13
N PHE A 234 20.50 -3.64 -18.71
CA PHE A 234 19.95 -3.77 -17.36
C PHE A 234 19.26 -5.12 -17.19
N THR A 235 19.39 -5.70 -16.01
CA THR A 235 18.83 -7.02 -15.68
C THR A 235 18.01 -6.96 -14.40
N LEU A 236 16.98 -7.80 -14.31
CA LEU A 236 16.08 -7.86 -13.16
C LEU A 236 15.90 -9.30 -12.68
N GLU A 237 15.74 -9.48 -11.38
CA GLU A 237 15.27 -10.74 -10.81
C GLU A 237 14.28 -10.53 -9.65
N VAL A 238 13.41 -11.51 -9.46
CA VAL A 238 12.47 -11.54 -8.33
C VAL A 238 13.11 -12.28 -7.15
N ARG A 239 13.09 -11.65 -5.98
CA ARG A 239 13.35 -12.28 -4.68
C ARG A 239 12.05 -12.43 -3.93
N VAL A 240 11.77 -13.65 -3.50
CA VAL A 240 10.55 -13.96 -2.74
C VAL A 240 10.87 -13.81 -1.26
N GLY A 241 10.05 -13.03 -0.55
CA GLY A 241 10.08 -12.91 0.90
C GLY A 241 9.67 -14.19 1.61
N ALA A 242 9.64 -14.15 2.94
CA ALA A 242 9.38 -15.33 3.77
C ALA A 242 8.43 -15.02 4.95
N GLY A 243 7.40 -14.19 4.69
CA GLY A 243 6.33 -13.90 5.64
C GLY A 243 6.76 -13.08 6.86
N ALA A 244 7.52 -12.00 6.65
CA ALA A 244 7.95 -11.12 7.74
C ALA A 244 7.68 -9.65 7.38
N TYR A 245 6.71 -9.02 8.05
CA TYR A 245 6.31 -7.63 7.78
C TYR A 245 7.47 -6.64 7.90
N VAL A 246 8.39 -6.89 8.83
CA VAL A 246 9.56 -6.03 9.06
C VAL A 246 10.50 -5.97 7.85
N CYS A 247 10.43 -6.94 6.92
CA CYS A 247 11.18 -6.90 5.66
C CYS A 247 10.66 -5.83 4.69
N GLY A 248 9.51 -5.19 4.95
CA GLY A 248 9.13 -3.94 4.30
C GLY A 248 10.02 -2.75 4.70
N GLU A 249 10.76 -2.83 5.82
CA GLU A 249 11.77 -1.81 6.16
C GLU A 249 13.01 -1.97 5.29
N GLU A 250 13.47 -0.87 4.69
CA GLU A 250 14.46 -0.88 3.61
C GLU A 250 15.78 -1.61 3.96
N THR A 251 16.25 -1.60 5.21
CA THR A 251 17.50 -2.29 5.58
C THR A 251 17.30 -3.74 5.98
N ALA A 252 16.16 -4.08 6.60
CA ALA A 252 15.78 -5.46 6.83
C ALA A 252 15.53 -6.21 5.51
N LEU A 253 14.94 -5.52 4.53
CA LEU A 253 14.79 -6.00 3.16
C LEU A 253 16.14 -6.38 2.54
N LEU A 254 17.14 -5.49 2.64
CA LEU A 254 18.49 -5.76 2.14
C LEU A 254 19.12 -6.97 2.84
N ASP A 255 19.01 -7.07 4.17
CA ASP A 255 19.49 -8.25 4.90
C ASP A 255 18.82 -9.53 4.40
N SER A 256 17.52 -9.49 4.11
CA SER A 256 16.80 -10.64 3.54
C SER A 256 17.29 -11.01 2.13
N ILE A 257 17.56 -10.03 1.25
CA ILE A 257 18.14 -10.28 -0.08
C ILE A 257 19.55 -10.89 0.04
N GLU A 258 20.32 -10.46 1.03
CA GLU A 258 21.67 -10.96 1.31
C GLU A 258 21.69 -12.35 1.96
N GLY A 259 20.52 -12.97 2.19
CA GLY A 259 20.40 -14.29 2.82
C GLY A 259 20.58 -14.28 4.35
N LYS A 260 20.50 -13.10 4.97
CA LYS A 260 20.51 -12.93 6.43
C LYS A 260 19.07 -12.91 6.96
N ARG A 261 18.94 -12.92 8.29
CA ARG A 261 17.65 -12.64 8.94
C ARG A 261 17.27 -11.18 8.67
N GLY A 262 16.01 -10.91 8.31
CA GLY A 262 15.47 -9.56 8.11
C GLY A 262 15.48 -8.75 9.40
N GLN A 263 16.60 -8.12 9.72
CA GLN A 263 16.78 -7.32 10.92
C GLN A 263 17.22 -5.91 10.52
N VAL A 264 16.55 -4.90 11.08
CA VAL A 264 16.84 -3.50 10.77
C VAL A 264 18.29 -3.14 11.13
N ARG A 265 19.01 -2.51 10.19
CA ARG A 265 20.38 -1.97 10.38
C ARG A 265 20.31 -0.60 11.07
N ALA A 266 21.34 -0.26 11.83
CA ALA A 266 21.45 1.10 12.36
C ALA A 266 21.76 2.08 11.21
N LYS A 267 21.20 3.28 11.24
CA LYS A 267 21.50 4.37 10.31
C LYS A 267 22.16 5.50 11.11
N PRO A 268 23.30 6.09 10.67
CA PRO A 268 24.05 5.85 9.42
C PRO A 268 24.86 4.52 9.37
N PRO A 269 25.31 4.07 8.18
CA PRO A 269 25.16 4.71 6.85
C PRO A 269 23.78 4.50 6.19
N LEU A 270 23.44 5.35 5.22
CA LEU A 270 22.21 5.23 4.43
C LEU A 270 22.39 4.18 3.31
N PRO A 271 21.35 3.43 2.93
CA PRO A 271 21.41 2.48 1.81
C PRO A 271 21.83 3.11 0.47
N ALA A 272 21.54 4.39 0.29
CA ALA A 272 21.94 5.14 -0.90
C ALA A 272 23.47 5.29 -1.05
N ILE A 273 24.23 5.06 0.04
CA ILE A 273 25.69 5.07 0.07
C ILE A 273 26.21 3.64 0.26
N GLU A 274 25.74 2.94 1.29
CA GLU A 274 26.11 1.56 1.63
C GLU A 274 24.85 0.71 1.85
N GLY A 275 24.32 0.17 0.75
CA GLY A 275 23.10 -0.63 0.72
C GLY A 275 23.37 -2.12 0.53
N LEU A 276 22.88 -2.67 -0.58
CA LEU A 276 22.98 -4.08 -0.90
C LEU A 276 24.45 -4.47 -1.10
N TRP A 277 24.93 -5.44 -0.32
CA TRP A 277 26.34 -5.85 -0.28
C TRP A 277 27.32 -4.69 -0.08
N GLY A 278 26.88 -3.64 0.64
CA GLY A 278 27.68 -2.44 0.90
C GLY A 278 27.87 -1.53 -0.32
N LYS A 279 27.09 -1.72 -1.40
CA LYS A 279 27.13 -0.88 -2.61
C LYS A 279 26.02 0.18 -2.60
N PRO A 280 26.19 1.33 -3.29
CA PRO A 280 25.15 2.33 -3.41
C PRO A 280 23.89 1.74 -4.04
N THR A 281 22.76 1.84 -3.33
CA THR A 281 21.53 1.15 -3.73
C THR A 281 20.34 2.11 -3.69
N VAL A 282 19.64 2.22 -4.82
CA VAL A 282 18.32 2.84 -4.85
C VAL A 282 17.31 1.86 -4.28
N ILE A 283 16.58 2.25 -3.23
CA ILE A 283 15.45 1.49 -2.72
C ILE A 283 14.19 2.33 -2.85
N ASN A 284 13.24 1.85 -3.65
CA ASN A 284 11.96 2.52 -3.86
C ASN A 284 10.81 1.51 -3.81
N ASN A 285 9.62 1.96 -3.38
CA ASN A 285 8.39 1.20 -3.48
C ASN A 285 7.93 1.10 -4.95
N VAL A 286 7.17 0.06 -5.29
CA VAL A 286 6.61 -0.22 -6.62
C VAL A 286 5.98 1.02 -7.25
N LEU A 287 5.02 1.68 -6.58
CA LEU A 287 4.33 2.85 -7.14
C LEU A 287 5.26 4.04 -7.39
N SER A 288 6.35 4.15 -6.62
CA SER A 288 7.34 5.21 -6.85
C SER A 288 8.11 4.97 -8.14
N LEU A 289 8.47 3.72 -8.43
CA LEU A 289 9.17 3.35 -9.66
C LEU A 289 8.23 3.42 -10.86
N ALA A 290 7.00 2.94 -10.70
CA ALA A 290 5.99 2.96 -11.75
C ALA A 290 5.65 4.39 -12.22
N ALA A 291 5.52 5.34 -11.29
CA ALA A 291 5.26 6.75 -11.61
C ALA A 291 6.36 7.38 -12.49
N VAL A 292 7.60 6.88 -12.43
CA VAL A 292 8.71 7.37 -13.26
C VAL A 292 8.42 7.17 -14.74
N SER A 293 7.77 6.07 -15.13
CA SER A 293 7.41 5.83 -16.54
C SER A 293 6.56 6.97 -17.11
N PHE A 294 5.54 7.41 -16.36
CA PHE A 294 4.71 8.56 -16.73
C PHE A 294 5.51 9.87 -16.75
N ILE A 295 6.32 10.13 -15.72
CA ILE A 295 7.11 11.37 -15.62
C ILE A 295 8.03 11.55 -16.82
N LEU A 296 8.65 10.48 -17.32
CA LEU A 296 9.56 10.55 -18.47
C LEU A 296 8.81 10.54 -19.81
N ALA A 297 7.63 9.91 -19.88
CA ALA A 297 6.81 9.90 -21.10
C ALA A 297 6.09 11.23 -21.35
N GLU A 298 5.48 11.81 -20.31
CA GLU A 298 4.60 12.99 -20.40
C GLU A 298 5.27 14.28 -19.90
N GLY A 299 6.40 14.15 -19.21
CA GLY A 299 7.19 15.26 -18.68
C GLY A 299 6.91 15.57 -17.21
N ALA A 300 7.94 16.10 -16.54
CA ALA A 300 7.91 16.40 -15.11
C ALA A 300 6.81 17.39 -14.71
N GLN A 301 6.54 18.39 -15.55
CA GLN A 301 5.52 19.41 -15.26
C GLN A 301 4.10 18.83 -15.27
N ALA A 302 3.79 17.94 -16.22
CA ALA A 302 2.48 17.28 -16.29
C ALA A 302 2.17 16.49 -15.01
N TYR A 303 3.19 15.88 -14.40
CA TYR A 303 3.06 15.23 -13.11
C TYR A 303 2.93 16.24 -11.94
N ALA A 304 3.72 17.32 -11.95
CA ALA A 304 3.75 18.33 -10.89
C ALA A 304 2.49 19.23 -10.84
N ASP A 305 1.80 19.37 -11.97
CA ASP A 305 0.55 20.15 -12.09
C ASP A 305 -0.63 19.50 -11.37
N VAL A 306 -0.55 18.20 -11.09
CA VAL A 306 -1.57 17.45 -10.34
C VAL A 306 -1.18 17.32 -8.86
N GLY A 307 -2.17 17.33 -7.97
CA GLY A 307 -2.02 17.13 -6.53
C GLY A 307 -2.30 18.39 -5.70
N PHE A 308 -1.83 18.39 -4.45
CA PHE A 308 -2.17 19.40 -3.45
C PHE A 308 -0.94 19.83 -2.64
N GLY A 309 -0.68 21.14 -2.56
CA GLY A 309 0.43 21.69 -1.79
C GLY A 309 1.80 21.15 -2.23
N ARG A 310 2.45 20.36 -1.37
CA ARG A 310 3.73 19.70 -1.67
C ARG A 310 3.57 18.23 -2.09
N SER A 311 2.33 17.72 -2.07
CA SER A 311 1.98 16.36 -2.47
C SER A 311 1.61 16.37 -3.94
N ARG A 312 2.61 16.19 -4.81
CA ARG A 312 2.47 16.25 -6.27
C ARG A 312 2.16 14.89 -6.90
N GLY A 313 1.54 14.93 -8.07
CA GLY A 313 1.06 13.77 -8.81
C GLY A 313 -0.18 13.14 -8.22
N THR A 314 -0.45 11.91 -8.63
CA THR A 314 -1.58 11.10 -8.19
C THR A 314 -1.17 10.13 -7.09
N MET A 315 -2.16 9.62 -6.37
CA MET A 315 -2.04 8.52 -5.43
C MET A 315 -3.10 7.47 -5.76
N PRO A 316 -2.71 6.20 -6.01
CA PRO A 316 -3.64 5.08 -6.06
C PRO A 316 -4.12 4.82 -4.64
N ILE A 317 -5.33 5.24 -4.28
CA ILE A 317 -5.89 5.06 -2.93
C ILE A 317 -6.58 3.70 -2.88
N GLN A 318 -6.29 2.90 -1.85
CA GLN A 318 -6.87 1.56 -1.71
C GLN A 318 -7.94 1.60 -0.62
N ILE A 319 -9.19 1.36 -1.00
CA ILE A 319 -10.34 1.44 -0.10
C ILE A 319 -10.76 0.00 0.26
N ALA A 320 -10.62 -0.33 1.54
CA ALA A 320 -10.73 -1.68 2.08
C ALA A 320 -11.55 -1.74 3.37
N GLY A 321 -11.72 -2.95 3.91
CA GLY A 321 -12.47 -3.20 5.14
C GLY A 321 -13.97 -3.30 4.88
N ASN A 322 -14.77 -2.77 5.81
CA ASN A 322 -16.22 -2.76 5.70
C ASN A 322 -16.68 -1.55 4.87
N VAL A 323 -16.58 -1.67 3.55
CA VAL A 323 -16.91 -0.63 2.58
C VAL A 323 -17.69 -1.19 1.40
N ARG A 324 -18.67 -0.44 0.88
CA ARG A 324 -19.53 -0.91 -0.23
C ARG A 324 -18.78 -0.99 -1.55
N ASN A 325 -18.06 0.06 -1.91
CA ASN A 325 -17.29 0.16 -3.15
C ASN A 325 -15.80 0.07 -2.83
N GLY A 326 -15.36 -1.12 -2.40
CA GLY A 326 -13.95 -1.40 -2.15
C GLY A 326 -13.15 -1.59 -3.44
N GLY A 327 -11.90 -1.12 -3.46
CA GLY A 327 -11.07 -1.17 -4.64
C GLY A 327 -9.99 -0.09 -4.68
N LEU A 328 -9.49 0.19 -5.90
CA LEU A 328 -8.43 1.14 -6.18
C LEU A 328 -8.97 2.39 -6.88
N TYR A 329 -8.71 3.54 -6.26
CA TYR A 329 -9.13 4.85 -6.74
C TYR A 329 -7.92 5.77 -6.88
N GLU A 330 -7.41 5.94 -8.11
CA GLU A 330 -6.27 6.81 -8.37
C GLU A 330 -6.73 8.25 -8.66
N VAL A 331 -6.25 9.20 -7.86
CA VAL A 331 -6.59 10.62 -8.00
C VAL A 331 -5.44 11.50 -7.52
N GLY A 332 -5.39 12.75 -7.97
CA GLY A 332 -4.52 13.77 -7.37
C GLY A 332 -4.76 13.90 -5.87
N PHE A 333 -3.69 14.15 -5.11
CA PHE A 333 -3.81 14.50 -3.67
C PHE A 333 -4.78 15.67 -3.46
N GLY A 334 -5.39 15.72 -2.28
CA GLY A 334 -6.27 16.82 -1.85
C GLY A 334 -7.76 16.49 -1.75
N VAL A 335 -8.21 15.37 -2.33
CA VAL A 335 -9.56 14.81 -2.05
C VAL A 335 -9.72 14.59 -0.54
N THR A 336 -10.88 14.87 0.03
CA THR A 336 -11.05 14.69 1.49
C THR A 336 -11.25 13.22 1.87
N LEU A 337 -10.92 12.87 3.12
CA LEU A 337 -11.22 11.52 3.64
C LEU A 337 -12.73 11.21 3.59
N GLY A 338 -13.57 12.21 3.82
CA GLY A 338 -15.03 12.10 3.73
C GLY A 338 -15.52 11.76 2.33
N GLU A 339 -14.98 12.41 1.30
CA GLU A 339 -15.29 12.08 -0.10
C GLU A 339 -14.88 10.64 -0.44
N LEU A 340 -13.68 10.21 0.00
CA LEU A 340 -13.18 8.85 -0.24
C LEU A 340 -14.07 7.79 0.40
N VAL A 341 -14.52 8.01 1.63
CA VAL A 341 -15.27 7.01 2.40
C VAL A 341 -16.76 7.02 2.03
N ASN A 342 -17.38 8.20 2.00
CA ASN A 342 -18.83 8.33 1.88
C ASN A 342 -19.30 8.39 0.43
N GLU A 343 -18.60 9.14 -0.44
CA GLU A 343 -19.03 9.31 -1.84
C GLU A 343 -18.46 8.23 -2.76
N ILE A 344 -17.14 8.04 -2.70
CA ILE A 344 -16.44 7.09 -3.57
C ILE A 344 -16.65 5.66 -3.05
N GLY A 345 -16.32 5.42 -1.77
CA GLY A 345 -16.53 4.14 -1.09
C GLY A 345 -18.00 3.78 -0.86
N GLY A 346 -18.91 4.76 -0.92
CA GLY A 346 -20.35 4.55 -0.78
C GLY A 346 -20.79 4.18 0.65
N GLY A 347 -19.98 4.50 1.65
CA GLY A 347 -20.18 4.09 3.05
C GLY A 347 -19.88 2.62 3.29
N THR A 348 -20.42 2.07 4.38
CA THR A 348 -20.10 0.70 4.80
C THR A 348 -20.87 -0.34 4.00
N ALA A 349 -20.29 -1.53 3.84
CA ALA A 349 -20.97 -2.67 3.24
C ALA A 349 -22.14 -3.16 4.12
N SER A 350 -21.99 -3.07 5.44
CA SER A 350 -23.05 -3.43 6.41
C SER A 350 -24.25 -2.47 6.40
N GLY A 351 -24.11 -1.27 5.80
CA GLY A 351 -25.12 -0.22 5.85
C GLY A 351 -25.19 0.52 7.20
N ARG A 352 -24.32 0.17 8.15
CA ARG A 352 -24.20 0.84 9.45
C ARG A 352 -23.35 2.12 9.35
N PRO A 353 -23.48 3.08 10.27
CA PRO A 353 -22.64 4.27 10.27
C PRO A 353 -21.15 3.93 10.34
N VAL A 354 -20.32 4.69 9.62
CA VAL A 354 -18.86 4.62 9.76
C VAL A 354 -18.49 5.17 11.13
N ARG A 355 -17.67 4.43 11.89
CA ARG A 355 -17.19 4.86 13.21
C ARG A 355 -15.72 5.24 13.22
N ALA A 356 -14.90 4.48 12.51
CA ALA A 356 -13.47 4.73 12.44
C ALA A 356 -12.93 4.36 11.06
N VAL A 357 -11.91 5.09 10.62
CA VAL A 357 -11.17 4.76 9.40
C VAL A 357 -9.69 4.73 9.74
N GLN A 358 -9.04 3.60 9.52
CA GLN A 358 -7.59 3.50 9.64
C GLN A 358 -6.95 3.91 8.33
N VAL A 359 -6.00 4.84 8.38
CA VAL A 359 -5.27 5.32 7.19
C VAL A 359 -3.79 5.04 7.37
N GLY A 360 -3.16 4.42 6.36
CA GLY A 360 -1.71 4.16 6.35
C GLY A 360 -1.29 2.82 6.93
N GLY A 361 -2.16 1.81 6.87
CA GLY A 361 -1.86 0.44 7.31
C GLY A 361 -1.97 0.24 8.83
N PRO A 362 -1.51 -0.91 9.35
CA PRO A 362 -1.61 -1.28 10.77
C PRO A 362 -0.91 -0.31 11.71
N LEU A 363 0.08 0.43 11.21
CA LEU A 363 0.84 1.45 11.95
C LEU A 363 0.22 2.85 11.84
N GLY A 364 -0.88 2.98 11.10
CA GLY A 364 -1.64 4.20 10.92
C GLY A 364 -2.60 4.48 12.07
N ALA A 365 -2.97 5.75 12.24
CA ALA A 365 -3.96 6.18 13.22
C ALA A 365 -5.40 5.87 12.75
N TYR A 366 -6.32 5.81 13.71
CA TYR A 366 -7.76 5.76 13.45
C TYR A 366 -8.36 7.16 13.45
N PHE A 367 -9.10 7.48 12.39
CA PHE A 367 -9.74 8.77 12.21
C PHE A 367 -11.25 8.64 12.41
N PRO A 368 -11.86 9.38 13.37
CA PRO A 368 -13.31 9.47 13.51
C PRO A 368 -13.94 10.35 12.42
N PRO A 369 -15.26 10.26 12.18
CA PRO A 369 -15.98 11.09 11.23
C PRO A 369 -15.76 12.61 11.39
N SER A 370 -15.51 13.10 12.61
CA SER A 370 -15.20 14.50 12.87
C SER A 370 -13.94 14.99 12.16
N MET A 371 -13.06 14.08 11.75
CA MET A 371 -11.81 14.38 11.02
C MET A 371 -11.90 14.10 9.52
N PHE A 372 -13.09 13.78 8.98
CA PHE A 372 -13.24 13.46 7.55
C PHE A 372 -13.09 14.67 6.62
N HIS A 373 -13.06 15.88 7.17
CA HIS A 373 -12.75 17.10 6.43
C HIS A 373 -11.27 17.21 6.03
N LEU A 374 -10.39 16.36 6.56
CA LEU A 374 -8.96 16.41 6.26
C LEU A 374 -8.70 16.13 4.77
N PRO A 375 -7.94 17.00 4.07
CA PRO A 375 -7.48 16.71 2.73
C PRO A 375 -6.49 15.55 2.78
N PHE A 376 -6.63 14.63 1.83
CA PHE A 376 -5.74 13.48 1.68
C PHE A 376 -4.41 13.95 1.08
N ASP A 377 -3.53 14.46 1.96
CA ASP A 377 -2.16 14.85 1.69
C ASP A 377 -1.20 14.53 2.87
N TYR A 378 0.10 14.40 2.59
CA TYR A 378 1.08 13.97 3.59
C TYR A 378 1.15 14.92 4.80
N GLU A 379 1.08 16.22 4.57
CA GLU A 379 1.25 17.23 5.60
C GLU A 379 0.04 17.30 6.53
N ALA A 380 -1.19 17.34 6.00
CA ALA A 380 -2.39 17.41 6.82
C ALA A 380 -2.55 16.20 7.73
N PHE A 381 -2.33 14.99 7.22
CA PHE A 381 -2.42 13.77 8.03
C PHE A 381 -1.32 13.70 9.10
N THR A 382 -0.11 14.18 8.79
CA THR A 382 0.96 14.26 9.79
C THR A 382 0.61 15.24 10.91
N GLN A 383 0.06 16.41 10.57
CA GLN A 383 -0.38 17.40 11.56
C GLN A 383 -1.52 16.90 12.45
N ALA A 384 -2.38 16.05 11.89
CA ALA A 384 -3.46 15.37 12.60
C ALA A 384 -2.98 14.16 13.43
N GLY A 385 -1.67 13.90 13.54
CA GLY A 385 -1.12 12.83 14.36
C GLY A 385 -1.16 11.44 13.71
N GLY A 386 -1.40 11.36 12.41
CA GLY A 386 -1.33 10.12 11.64
C GLY A 386 -0.38 10.19 10.45
N LEU A 387 -0.63 9.36 9.44
CA LEU A 387 0.14 9.30 8.19
C LEU A 387 -0.72 8.69 7.09
N ILE A 388 -0.41 9.01 5.83
CA ILE A 388 -1.07 8.38 4.68
C ILE A 388 -0.47 7.02 4.33
N GLY A 389 0.84 6.85 4.57
CA GLY A 389 1.50 5.58 4.28
C GLY A 389 1.47 5.27 2.79
N HIS A 390 1.10 4.03 2.47
CA HIS A 390 0.84 3.58 1.11
C HIS A 390 -0.57 3.92 0.60
N ALA A 391 -1.31 4.80 1.29
CA ALA A 391 -2.70 5.18 0.98
C ALA A 391 -3.73 4.05 1.06
N GLY A 392 -3.45 3.03 1.87
CA GLY A 392 -4.46 2.08 2.32
C GLY A 392 -5.41 2.71 3.32
N ILE A 393 -6.71 2.53 3.10
CA ILE A 393 -7.81 3.00 3.93
C ILE A 393 -8.64 1.79 4.33
N THR A 394 -8.76 1.53 5.63
CA THR A 394 -9.60 0.45 6.17
C THR A 394 -10.78 1.04 6.93
N VAL A 395 -11.99 0.80 6.42
CA VAL A 395 -13.24 1.35 6.97
C VAL A 395 -13.84 0.40 8.00
N PHE A 396 -14.23 0.95 9.15
CA PHE A 396 -14.91 0.25 10.24
C PHE A 396 -16.27 0.89 10.53
N ASP A 397 -17.29 0.07 10.73
CA ASP A 397 -18.61 0.55 11.16
C ASP A 397 -18.69 0.66 12.69
N ASP A 398 -19.82 1.16 13.19
CA ASP A 398 -20.09 1.34 14.62
C ASP A 398 -20.20 0.04 15.45
N SER A 399 -19.93 -1.13 14.88
CA SER A 399 -19.78 -2.39 15.63
C SER A 399 -18.35 -2.66 16.11
N VAL A 400 -17.37 -1.88 15.63
CA VAL A 400 -15.95 -2.06 16.00
C VAL A 400 -15.72 -1.77 17.49
N ASP A 401 -14.88 -2.59 18.13
CA ASP A 401 -14.31 -2.36 19.46
C ASP A 401 -12.87 -1.84 19.30
N MET A 402 -12.67 -0.56 19.64
CA MET A 402 -11.39 0.14 19.48
C MET A 402 -10.36 -0.27 20.53
N ALA A 403 -10.78 -0.79 21.68
CA ALA A 403 -9.85 -1.38 22.63
C ALA A 403 -9.29 -2.70 22.08
N HIS A 404 -10.12 -3.50 21.42
CA HIS A 404 -9.65 -4.67 20.68
C HIS A 404 -8.70 -4.28 19.53
N MET A 405 -9.01 -3.23 18.77
CA MET A 405 -8.12 -2.76 17.70
C MET A 405 -6.77 -2.24 18.22
N ALA A 406 -6.74 -1.53 19.36
CA ALA A 406 -5.50 -1.13 20.01
C ALA A 406 -4.69 -2.33 20.53
N ARG A 407 -5.38 -3.34 21.08
CA ARG A 407 -4.76 -4.60 21.51
C ARG A 407 -4.12 -5.31 20.31
N PHE A 408 -4.83 -5.40 19.20
CA PHE A 408 -4.33 -6.00 17.95
C PHE A 408 -3.08 -5.29 17.44
N ALA A 409 -3.01 -3.95 17.50
CA ALA A 409 -1.80 -3.23 17.10
C ALA A 409 -0.56 -3.61 17.93
N MET A 410 -0.73 -3.79 19.24
CA MET A 410 0.34 -4.27 20.12
C MET A 410 0.69 -5.74 19.83
N GLU A 411 -0.29 -6.60 19.57
CA GLU A 411 -0.07 -8.00 19.20
C GLU A 411 0.67 -8.14 17.87
N PHE A 412 0.24 -7.40 16.85
CA PHE A 412 0.91 -7.32 15.55
C PHE A 412 2.37 -6.91 15.70
N CYS A 413 2.65 -5.86 16.48
CA CYS A 413 4.03 -5.44 16.78
C CYS A 413 4.85 -6.54 17.46
N ALA A 414 4.25 -7.30 18.38
CA ALA A 414 4.92 -8.39 19.08
C ALA A 414 5.28 -9.55 18.15
N VAL A 415 4.37 -9.91 17.23
CA VAL A 415 4.58 -10.97 16.23
C VAL A 415 5.63 -10.55 15.20
N GLU A 416 5.53 -9.33 14.67
CA GLU A 416 6.34 -8.87 13.54
C GLU A 416 7.70 -8.27 13.96
N SER A 417 7.98 -8.18 15.26
CA SER A 417 9.23 -7.61 15.76
C SER A 417 10.45 -8.38 15.26
N CYS A 418 11.40 -7.71 14.61
CA CYS A 418 12.71 -8.32 14.30
C CYS A 418 13.55 -8.63 15.56
N GLY A 419 13.07 -8.22 16.73
CA GLY A 419 13.63 -8.53 18.04
C GLY A 419 14.76 -7.61 18.52
N LYS A 420 15.15 -6.60 17.71
CA LYS A 420 16.33 -5.76 18.00
C LYS A 420 16.12 -4.75 19.13
N CYS A 421 14.96 -4.09 19.18
CA CYS A 421 14.69 -3.02 20.15
C CYS A 421 13.87 -3.57 21.33
N THR A 422 14.27 -3.27 22.56
CA THR A 422 13.53 -3.71 23.76
C THR A 422 12.09 -3.18 23.80
N PRO A 423 11.81 -1.89 23.51
CA PRO A 423 10.44 -1.39 23.50
C PRO A 423 9.55 -2.11 22.48
N CYS A 424 10.05 -2.36 21.28
CA CYS A 424 9.29 -3.10 20.26
C CYS A 424 9.11 -4.58 20.63
N ARG A 425 10.16 -5.28 21.09
CA ARG A 425 10.13 -6.74 21.32
C ARG A 425 9.38 -7.13 22.59
N ILE A 426 9.55 -6.35 23.67
CA ILE A 426 8.97 -6.65 24.99
C ILE A 426 7.82 -5.71 25.29
N GLY A 427 7.97 -4.42 24.96
CA GLY A 427 6.95 -3.42 25.25
C GLY A 427 5.61 -3.73 24.57
N SER A 428 5.62 -4.16 23.31
CA SER A 428 4.42 -4.62 22.60
C SER A 428 3.64 -5.72 23.35
N THR A 429 4.31 -6.79 23.79
CA THR A 429 3.70 -7.83 24.63
C THR A 429 3.15 -7.27 25.94
N ARG A 430 3.87 -6.35 26.60
CA ARG A 430 3.38 -5.67 27.80
C ARG A 430 2.17 -4.78 27.50
N GLY A 431 2.11 -4.19 26.31
CA GLY A 431 0.98 -3.42 25.81
C GLY A 431 -0.27 -4.27 25.66
N VAL A 432 -0.15 -5.47 25.07
CA VAL A 432 -1.25 -6.45 25.01
C VAL A 432 -1.76 -6.77 26.41
N GLU A 433 -0.88 -7.18 27.32
CA GLU A 433 -1.23 -7.50 28.71
C GLU A 433 -1.88 -6.31 29.45
N LEU A 434 -1.49 -5.10 29.10
CA LEU A 434 -1.98 -3.86 29.70
C LEU A 434 -3.37 -3.50 29.21
N ILE A 435 -3.62 -3.59 27.91
CA ILE A 435 -4.93 -3.37 27.32
C ILE A 435 -5.93 -4.43 27.82
N ASP A 436 -5.51 -5.70 27.90
CA ASP A 436 -6.34 -6.77 28.48
C ASP A 436 -6.80 -6.44 29.91
N ARG A 437 -5.90 -5.86 30.73
CA ARG A 437 -6.25 -5.41 32.10
C ARG A 437 -7.21 -4.22 32.11
N ILE A 438 -6.98 -3.24 31.24
CA ILE A 438 -7.83 -2.04 31.11
C ILE A 438 -9.26 -2.46 30.76
N VAL A 439 -9.42 -3.32 29.74
CA VAL A 439 -10.73 -3.81 29.27
C VAL A 439 -11.42 -4.67 30.33
N ALA A 440 -10.69 -5.58 30.98
CA ALA A 440 -11.25 -6.44 32.02
C ALA A 440 -11.64 -5.69 33.31
N LYS A 441 -11.22 -4.41 33.47
CA LYS A 441 -11.29 -3.65 34.73
C LYS A 441 -10.72 -4.44 35.91
N ALA A 442 -9.75 -5.32 35.63
CA ALA A 442 -9.25 -6.28 36.60
C ALA A 442 -8.23 -5.60 37.52
N PRO A 443 -8.39 -5.66 38.86
CA PRO A 443 -7.37 -5.18 39.76
C PRO A 443 -6.11 -6.02 39.60
N ARG A 444 -4.97 -5.38 39.36
CA ARG A 444 -3.69 -6.07 39.31
C ARG A 444 -3.17 -6.30 40.74
N ALA A 445 -2.95 -7.56 41.09
CA ALA A 445 -2.15 -7.92 42.27
C ALA A 445 -0.67 -7.54 42.04
N ALA A 446 0.02 -7.11 43.10
CA ALA A 446 1.45 -6.84 43.03
C ALA A 446 2.21 -8.07 42.51
N GLY A 447 3.01 -7.89 41.47
CA GLY A 447 3.85 -8.96 40.92
C GLY A 447 4.93 -9.37 41.90
N VAL A 448 5.53 -10.54 41.72
CA VAL A 448 6.58 -11.08 42.61
C VAL A 448 7.68 -10.05 42.89
N LEU A 449 8.15 -9.34 41.85
CA LEU A 449 9.15 -8.27 41.97
C LEU A 449 8.66 -7.07 42.79
N GLU A 450 7.40 -6.66 42.65
CA GLU A 450 6.82 -5.53 43.39
C GLU A 450 6.64 -5.87 44.88
N THR A 451 6.50 -7.17 45.20
CA THR A 451 6.45 -7.65 46.58
C THR A 451 7.83 -7.89 47.21
N MET A 452 8.92 -7.79 46.43
CA MET A 452 10.26 -8.02 46.96
C MET A 452 10.70 -6.91 47.91
N PRO A 453 11.27 -7.24 49.09
CA PRO A 453 11.73 -6.24 50.08
C PRO A 453 12.73 -5.22 49.55
N GLN A 454 13.45 -5.58 48.48
CA GLN A 454 14.46 -4.76 47.82
C GLN A 454 13.83 -3.67 46.93
N ILE A 455 12.63 -3.87 46.41
CA ILE A 455 11.94 -2.92 45.53
C ILE A 455 11.10 -1.96 46.38
N ARG A 456 11.77 -0.93 46.93
CA ARG A 456 11.14 0.06 47.82
C ARG A 456 10.24 1.07 47.12
N ASN A 457 10.37 1.18 45.79
CA ASN A 457 9.66 2.17 44.97
C ASN A 457 8.42 1.60 44.27
N ALA A 458 8.12 0.31 44.43
CA ALA A 458 6.91 -0.27 43.85
C ALA A 458 5.68 0.15 44.67
N SER A 459 4.62 0.57 43.97
CA SER A 459 3.31 0.78 44.59
C SER A 459 2.84 -0.52 45.24
N ARG A 460 2.43 -0.43 46.51
CA ARG A 460 1.83 -1.55 47.24
C ARG A 460 0.32 -1.65 47.07
N SER A 461 -0.31 -0.61 46.52
CA SER A 461 -1.72 -0.60 46.15
C SER A 461 -1.89 -1.02 44.69
N ALA A 462 -3.00 -1.69 44.39
CA ALA A 462 -3.41 -1.95 43.01
C ALA A 462 -3.56 -0.63 42.25
N ARG A 463 -3.20 -0.63 40.97
CA ARG A 463 -3.37 0.54 40.11
C ARG A 463 -4.85 0.74 39.80
N THR A 464 -5.26 2.00 39.76
CA THR A 464 -6.58 2.37 39.24
C THR A 464 -6.62 2.18 37.73
N HIS A 465 -7.83 2.20 37.16
CA HIS A 465 -8.01 2.17 35.70
C HIS A 465 -7.24 3.30 35.00
N ASP A 466 -7.38 4.54 35.49
CA ASP A 466 -6.64 5.70 34.96
C ASP A 466 -5.11 5.50 34.99
N GLN A 467 -4.57 4.88 36.05
CA GLN A 467 -3.14 4.59 36.17
C GLN A 467 -2.66 3.49 35.20
N GLU A 468 -3.53 2.54 34.83
CA GLU A 468 -3.20 1.56 33.78
C GLU A 468 -3.21 2.25 32.39
N VAL A 469 -4.15 3.16 32.13
CA VAL A 469 -4.17 3.98 30.91
C VAL A 469 -2.95 4.90 30.82
N GLU A 470 -2.56 5.55 31.92
CA GLU A 470 -1.35 6.38 31.98
C GLU A 470 -0.09 5.56 31.70
N LEU A 471 0.01 4.33 32.25
CA LEU A 471 1.12 3.44 31.91
C LEU A 471 1.12 3.06 30.42
N LEU A 472 -0.06 2.87 29.81
CA LEU A 472 -0.14 2.54 28.39
C LEU A 472 0.40 3.68 27.54
N ARG A 473 0.09 4.94 27.91
CA ARG A 473 0.64 6.13 27.26
C ARG A 473 2.17 6.24 27.47
N ASP A 474 2.67 5.98 28.67
CA ASP A 474 4.12 5.96 28.97
C ASP A 474 4.87 4.90 28.17
N LEU A 475 4.28 3.71 28.02
CA LEU A 475 4.80 2.65 27.16
C LEU A 475 4.81 3.10 25.69
N CYS A 476 3.72 3.72 25.21
CA CYS A 476 3.64 4.26 23.86
C CYS A 476 4.72 5.32 23.59
N ASP A 477 4.98 6.22 24.54
CA ASP A 477 6.07 7.20 24.45
C ASP A 477 7.44 6.52 24.36
N THR A 478 7.68 5.53 25.24
CA THR A 478 8.89 4.71 25.22
C THR A 478 9.09 3.99 23.89
N MET A 479 8.03 3.45 23.29
CA MET A 479 8.08 2.79 21.98
C MET A 479 8.38 3.78 20.86
N LYS A 480 7.75 4.96 20.88
CA LYS A 480 7.95 6.03 19.89
C LYS A 480 9.40 6.50 19.85
N HIS A 481 10.02 6.67 21.02
CA HIS A 481 11.36 7.25 21.13
C HIS A 481 12.49 6.21 21.27
N GLY A 482 12.18 4.97 21.66
CA GLY A 482 13.14 3.90 21.89
C GLY A 482 13.18 2.80 20.81
N SER A 483 12.50 3.00 19.67
CA SER A 483 12.49 2.05 18.56
C SER A 483 13.35 2.51 17.38
N LEU A 484 14.14 1.61 16.82
CA LEU A 484 15.03 1.89 15.67
C LEU A 484 14.29 2.03 14.34
N CYS A 485 13.06 1.51 14.23
CA CYS A 485 12.26 1.58 13.01
C CYS A 485 10.79 1.90 13.30
N ALA A 486 10.04 2.16 12.22
CA ALA A 486 8.64 2.53 12.27
C ALA A 486 7.73 1.46 12.87
N LEU A 487 8.03 0.15 12.76
CA LEU A 487 7.21 -0.88 13.39
C LEU A 487 7.01 -0.60 14.88
N GLY A 488 8.10 -0.50 15.64
CA GLY A 488 8.02 -0.14 17.06
C GLY A 488 7.61 1.32 17.28
N GLY A 489 8.14 2.24 16.46
CA GLY A 489 7.94 3.68 16.66
C GLY A 489 6.53 4.19 16.36
N PHE A 490 5.80 3.53 15.45
CA PHE A 490 4.47 3.92 15.00
C PHE A 490 3.35 2.98 15.48
N THR A 491 3.65 1.81 16.06
CA THR A 491 2.65 1.02 16.83
C THR A 491 1.86 1.88 17.84
N PRO A 492 2.44 2.91 18.49
CA PRO A 492 1.68 3.84 19.30
C PRO A 492 0.55 4.60 18.59
N TYR A 493 0.61 4.85 17.28
CA TYR A 493 -0.40 5.67 16.58
C TYR A 493 -1.81 5.06 16.60
N PRO A 494 -2.05 3.81 16.19
CA PRO A 494 -3.36 3.18 16.32
C PRO A 494 -3.82 3.07 17.78
N VAL A 495 -2.90 2.87 18.73
CA VAL A 495 -3.24 2.72 20.15
C VAL A 495 -3.68 4.05 20.76
N LEU A 496 -2.90 5.11 20.55
CA LEU A 496 -3.18 6.44 21.10
C LEU A 496 -4.41 7.07 20.44
N SER A 497 -4.54 6.96 19.12
CA SER A 497 -5.74 7.46 18.42
C SER A 497 -7.02 6.73 18.86
N ALA A 498 -6.96 5.41 19.07
CA ALA A 498 -8.06 4.66 19.65
C ALA A 498 -8.43 5.16 21.05
N LEU A 499 -7.44 5.35 21.93
CA LEU A 499 -7.65 5.88 23.29
C LEU A 499 -8.21 7.30 23.30
N ASP A 500 -7.73 8.16 22.41
CA ASP A 500 -8.05 9.59 22.38
C ASP A 500 -9.43 9.86 21.76
N HIS A 501 -9.78 9.13 20.70
CA HIS A 501 -11.04 9.34 19.97
C HIS A 501 -12.18 8.44 20.43
N PHE A 502 -11.88 7.30 21.06
CA PHE A 502 -12.88 6.30 21.45
C PHE A 502 -12.66 5.79 22.90
N PRO A 503 -12.50 6.69 23.90
CA PRO A 503 -12.16 6.30 25.28
C PRO A 503 -13.22 5.40 25.94
N GLU A 504 -14.46 5.45 25.47
CA GLU A 504 -15.58 4.64 25.97
C GLU A 504 -15.32 3.13 25.83
N ASP A 505 -14.62 2.70 24.78
CA ASP A 505 -14.28 1.29 24.53
C ASP A 505 -13.24 0.76 25.53
N PHE A 506 -12.46 1.66 26.11
CA PHE A 506 -11.48 1.33 27.15
C PHE A 506 -12.08 1.38 28.55
N GLY A 507 -13.39 1.65 28.69
CA GLY A 507 -14.05 1.79 29.98
C GLY A 507 -13.88 3.16 30.64
N GLY A 508 -13.39 4.16 29.91
CA GLY A 508 -13.38 5.56 30.32
C GLY A 508 -14.78 6.19 30.31
N GLY A 509 -14.97 7.28 31.05
CA GLY A 509 -16.20 8.10 30.99
C GLY A 509 -16.28 8.89 29.68
N ASN A 510 -17.50 9.14 29.21
CA ASN A 510 -17.91 9.70 27.90
C ASN A 510 -16.83 10.43 27.08
N ALA A 511 -16.78 10.08 25.79
CA ALA A 511 -16.06 10.78 24.73
C ALA A 511 -16.02 12.31 24.91
N LEU A 512 -14.88 12.91 24.55
CA LEU A 512 -14.80 14.37 24.39
C LEU A 512 -16.04 14.84 23.61
N PRO A 513 -16.83 15.79 24.14
CA PRO A 513 -18.04 16.23 23.46
C PRO A 513 -17.69 16.59 22.02
N GLU A 514 -18.44 16.05 21.06
CA GLU A 514 -18.46 16.57 19.70
C GLU A 514 -18.53 18.10 19.81
N ALA A 515 -17.51 18.79 19.32
CA ALA A 515 -17.55 20.23 19.22
C ALA A 515 -18.75 20.56 18.33
N ALA A 516 -19.81 21.04 18.97
CA ALA A 516 -21.05 21.41 18.31
C ALA A 516 -20.83 22.65 17.44
N GLU A 517 -21.35 22.55 16.21
CA GLU A 517 -21.47 23.54 15.11
C GLU A 517 -20.20 23.98 14.36
#